data_AF-A0A2A9PT59-F1
#
_entry.id   AF-A0A2A9PT59-F1
#
_cell.length_a   1.000
_cell.length_b   1.000
_cell.length_c   1.000
_cell.angle_alpha   90.00
_cell.angle_beta   90.00
_cell.angle_gamma   90.00
#
_symmetry.space_group_name_H-M   'P 1'
#
loop_
_entity.id
_entity.type
_entity.pdbx_description
1 polymer ?
#
loop_
_entity_poly.entity_id
_entity_poly.type
_entity_poly.pdbx_seq_one_letter_code
_entity_poly.pdbx_strand_id
1 'polypeptide(L)'
;MAASTNRVPVYSEAGSSRDFSASNPSLDDDSGSDTDQAAYYSEPCSPERGQLRDDTIPLQEIKDLVRRVKAAHKKKQKEKSRKKENKKKKHREIMERIQGWKEDAEHCLCLVEIEDAEIKNLSGDKIWASLKQHAASYLARERDLLIEIRDRVLIRNPDAAAKASVQVRLRKLREEIQADKVFTGPLRTLHMERMDSAMGLTRKG
;
A
#
# COMPACT_ATOMS: atom_id res chain seq x y z
N MET A 1 18.47 -25.46 -21.17
CA MET A 1 19.35 -24.32 -20.86
C MET A 1 18.85 -23.12 -21.63
N ALA A 2 18.27 -22.14 -20.95
CA ALA A 2 17.68 -20.94 -21.56
C ALA A 2 18.45 -19.70 -21.07
N ALA A 3 18.79 -18.84 -22.04
CA ALA A 3 19.62 -17.66 -21.89
C ALA A 3 18.94 -16.57 -21.04
N SER A 4 19.67 -16.01 -20.07
CA SER A 4 19.34 -14.72 -19.47
C SER A 4 20.37 -13.67 -19.91
N THR A 5 19.92 -12.72 -20.72
CA THR A 5 20.69 -11.56 -21.14
C THR A 5 20.59 -10.44 -20.10
N ASN A 6 21.75 -10.10 -19.53
CA ASN A 6 22.26 -8.77 -19.21
C ASN A 6 21.26 -7.65 -18.82
N ARG A 7 21.34 -7.19 -17.56
CA ARG A 7 21.28 -5.75 -17.25
C ARG A 7 22.31 -5.37 -16.18
N VAL A 8 23.29 -4.61 -16.63
CA VAL A 8 24.33 -3.90 -15.87
C VAL A 8 23.71 -2.66 -15.20
N PRO A 9 24.11 -2.27 -13.98
CA PRO A 9 23.72 -0.99 -13.40
C PRO A 9 24.32 0.17 -14.20
N VAL A 10 23.47 1.03 -14.77
CA VAL A 10 23.89 2.28 -15.41
C VAL A 10 24.22 3.29 -14.31
N TYR A 11 25.49 3.68 -14.23
CA TYR A 11 25.91 4.88 -13.51
C TYR A 11 25.40 6.10 -14.30
N SER A 12 24.47 6.86 -13.74
CA SER A 12 24.15 8.18 -14.27
C SER A 12 25.25 9.15 -13.85
N GLU A 13 26.02 9.60 -14.83
CA GLU A 13 27.09 10.58 -14.74
C GLU A 13 26.67 11.81 -13.95
N ALA A 14 27.56 12.21 -13.02
CA ALA A 14 27.55 13.52 -12.42
C ALA A 14 27.74 14.56 -13.55
N GLY A 15 26.66 15.22 -13.93
CA GLY A 15 26.70 16.34 -14.85
C GLY A 15 27.54 17.48 -14.29
N SER A 16 28.47 17.96 -15.12
CA SER A 16 29.24 19.20 -15.07
C SER A 16 28.89 20.15 -13.92
N SER A 17 29.82 20.26 -12.96
CA SER A 17 29.95 21.46 -12.14
C SER A 17 30.11 22.66 -13.07
N ARG A 18 29.07 23.47 -13.17
CA ARG A 18 29.22 24.84 -13.67
C ARG A 18 30.00 25.60 -12.62
N ASP A 19 31.29 25.79 -12.88
CA ASP A 19 32.06 26.83 -12.22
C ASP A 19 31.37 28.17 -12.51
N PHE A 20 30.76 28.74 -11.48
CA PHE A 20 30.40 30.14 -11.50
C PHE A 20 31.71 30.94 -11.39
N SER A 21 32.34 31.18 -12.53
CA SER A 21 33.36 32.23 -12.64
C SER A 21 32.67 33.56 -12.40
N ALA A 22 32.65 34.00 -11.14
CA ALA A 22 32.52 35.39 -10.81
C ALA A 22 33.79 36.07 -11.34
N SER A 23 33.68 36.76 -12.47
CA SER A 23 34.72 37.70 -12.90
C SER A 23 34.85 38.76 -11.79
N ASN A 24 35.90 38.66 -10.99
CA ASN A 24 36.40 39.81 -10.24
C ASN A 24 36.78 40.87 -11.29
N PRO A 25 36.38 42.15 -11.15
CA PRO A 25 36.99 43.19 -11.94
C PRO A 25 38.46 43.26 -11.53
N SER A 26 39.37 42.95 -12.45
CA SER A 26 40.79 43.23 -12.26
C SER A 26 40.94 44.74 -12.10
N LEU A 27 41.49 45.15 -10.96
CA LEU A 27 42.14 46.44 -10.82
C LEU A 27 43.50 46.28 -11.49
N ASP A 28 43.51 46.38 -12.81
CA ASP A 28 44.74 46.60 -13.55
C ASP A 28 45.10 48.08 -13.37
N ASP A 29 46.08 48.32 -12.50
CA ASP A 29 46.86 49.55 -12.46
C ASP A 29 47.64 49.65 -13.78
N ASP A 30 47.04 50.28 -14.79
CA ASP A 30 47.77 50.71 -15.98
C ASP A 30 47.98 52.22 -15.91
N SER A 31 49.16 52.58 -15.41
CA SER A 31 49.68 53.92 -15.41
C SER A 31 50.19 54.28 -16.80
N GLY A 32 49.49 55.18 -17.48
CA GLY A 32 50.11 56.08 -18.46
C GLY A 32 49.44 56.13 -19.83
N SER A 33 48.56 57.11 -20.02
CA SER A 33 48.74 58.02 -21.15
C SER A 33 48.19 59.39 -20.79
N ASP A 34 49.10 60.36 -20.71
CA ASP A 34 48.79 61.77 -20.84
C ASP A 34 47.98 61.97 -22.13
N THR A 35 46.68 62.14 -21.96
CA THR A 35 45.87 62.86 -22.93
C THR A 35 45.01 63.81 -22.14
N ASP A 36 45.19 65.09 -22.43
CA ASP A 36 44.41 66.22 -21.97
C ASP A 36 42.90 65.94 -22.14
N GLN A 37 42.28 65.30 -21.15
CA GLN A 37 40.85 65.33 -21.01
C GLN A 37 40.54 66.58 -20.20
N ALA A 38 40.53 67.69 -20.93
CA ALA A 38 39.86 68.91 -20.52
C ALA A 38 38.60 68.50 -19.76
N ALA A 39 38.51 68.92 -18.50
CA ALA A 39 37.26 68.92 -17.76
C ALA A 39 36.31 69.84 -18.54
N TYR A 40 35.67 69.29 -19.57
CA TYR A 40 34.60 69.92 -20.32
C TYR A 40 33.42 69.88 -19.37
N TYR A 41 33.38 70.85 -18.47
CA TYR A 41 32.22 71.16 -17.66
C TYR A 41 31.08 71.40 -18.66
N SER A 42 30.23 70.38 -18.83
CA SER A 42 29.06 70.50 -19.69
C SER A 42 28.26 71.69 -19.20
N GLU A 43 28.09 72.68 -20.08
CA GLU A 43 27.34 73.90 -19.75
C GLU A 43 25.97 73.52 -19.16
N PRO A 44 25.46 74.29 -18.18
CA PRO A 44 24.09 74.12 -17.74
C PRO A 44 23.17 74.25 -18.97
N CYS A 45 22.54 73.13 -19.37
CA CYS A 45 21.67 72.94 -20.55
C CYS A 45 22.29 72.35 -21.83
N SER A 46 23.38 71.57 -21.76
CA SER A 46 23.81 70.78 -22.93
C SER A 46 22.74 69.77 -23.39
N PRO A 47 22.59 69.49 -24.71
CA PRO A 47 21.60 68.53 -25.23
C PRO A 47 21.73 67.12 -24.64
N GLU A 48 22.95 66.66 -24.40
CA GLU A 48 23.26 65.38 -23.75
C GLU A 48 22.69 65.29 -22.32
N ARG A 49 22.67 66.43 -21.61
CA ARG A 49 22.10 66.54 -20.26
C ARG A 49 20.57 66.62 -20.28
N GLY A 50 19.97 67.05 -21.40
CA GLY A 50 18.53 66.95 -21.68
C GLY A 50 18.10 65.50 -21.90
N GLN A 51 18.84 64.75 -22.72
CA GLN A 51 18.62 63.31 -22.93
C GLN A 51 18.73 62.51 -21.64
N LEU A 52 19.70 62.83 -20.77
CA LEU A 52 19.80 62.24 -19.43
C LEU A 52 18.59 62.51 -18.54
N ARG A 53 17.88 63.63 -18.70
CA ARG A 53 16.63 63.89 -17.96
C ARG A 53 15.48 63.04 -18.50
N ASP A 54 15.42 62.86 -19.80
CA ASP A 54 14.40 62.04 -20.47
C ASP A 54 14.61 60.54 -20.20
N ASP A 55 15.86 60.10 -20.03
CA ASP A 55 16.23 58.72 -19.69
C ASP A 55 16.28 58.45 -18.17
N THR A 56 16.13 59.48 -17.32
CA THR A 56 16.04 59.29 -15.87
C THR A 56 14.66 58.85 -15.42
N ILE A 57 14.57 57.58 -15.02
CA ILE A 57 13.40 57.06 -14.32
C ILE A 57 13.23 57.84 -13.00
N PRO A 58 12.06 58.45 -12.74
CA PRO A 58 11.81 59.15 -11.49
C PRO A 58 12.04 58.24 -10.29
N LEU A 59 12.68 58.77 -9.23
CA LEU A 59 12.96 58.04 -8.00
C LEU A 59 11.70 57.37 -7.40
N GLN A 60 10.53 57.97 -7.65
CA GLN A 60 9.24 57.44 -7.22
C GLN A 60 8.89 56.12 -7.94
N GLU A 61 9.14 56.01 -9.24
CA GLU A 61 8.90 54.79 -10.02
C GLU A 61 9.84 53.66 -9.60
N ILE A 62 11.10 53.98 -9.28
CA ILE A 62 12.06 53.02 -8.72
C ILE A 62 11.56 52.52 -7.35
N LYS A 63 11.10 53.42 -6.48
CA LYS A 63 10.53 53.04 -5.17
C LYS A 63 9.29 52.17 -5.31
N ASP A 64 8.44 52.44 -6.29
CA ASP A 64 7.24 51.65 -6.58
C ASP A 64 7.58 50.27 -7.17
N LEU A 65 8.60 50.19 -8.03
CA LEU A 65 9.13 48.93 -8.56
C LEU A 65 9.69 48.06 -7.43
N VAL A 66 10.52 48.63 -6.56
CA VAL A 66 11.08 47.92 -5.39
C VAL A 66 9.97 47.41 -4.47
N ARG A 67 8.93 48.22 -4.23
CA ARG A 67 7.76 47.79 -3.45
C ARG A 67 7.02 46.62 -4.11
N ARG A 68 6.79 46.68 -5.42
CA ARG A 68 6.15 45.59 -6.19
C ARG A 68 6.98 44.29 -6.15
N VAL A 69 8.29 44.36 -6.33
CA VAL A 69 9.20 43.20 -6.27
C VAL A 69 9.22 42.60 -4.87
N LYS A 70 9.32 43.42 -3.82
CA LYS A 70 9.24 42.95 -2.43
C LYS A 70 7.90 42.29 -2.12
N ALA A 71 6.79 42.83 -2.61
CA ALA A 71 5.46 42.25 -2.46
C ALA A 71 5.33 40.90 -3.18
N ALA A 72 5.81 40.80 -4.42
CA ALA A 72 5.82 39.56 -5.20
C ALA A 72 6.69 38.47 -4.54
N HIS A 73 7.87 38.85 -4.02
CA HIS A 73 8.74 37.93 -3.28
C HIS A 73 8.08 37.42 -1.99
N LYS A 74 7.45 38.31 -1.21
CA LYS A 74 6.70 37.94 0.00
C LYS A 74 5.51 37.01 -0.32
N LYS A 75 4.80 37.26 -1.42
CA LYS A 75 3.71 36.38 -1.91
C LYS A 75 4.25 34.99 -2.27
N LYS A 76 5.36 34.92 -3.01
CA LYS A 76 6.03 33.65 -3.38
C LYS A 76 6.50 32.87 -2.15
N GLN A 77 7.05 33.54 -1.14
CA GLN A 77 7.44 32.90 0.12
C GLN A 77 6.24 32.34 0.88
N LYS A 78 5.15 33.10 1.03
CA LYS A 78 3.91 32.64 1.67
C LYS A 78 3.29 31.44 0.95
N GLU A 79 3.32 31.43 -0.38
CA GLU A 79 2.80 30.30 -1.14
C GLU A 79 3.67 29.04 -0.97
N LYS A 80 5.00 29.21 -0.97
CA LYS A 80 5.94 28.12 -0.69
C LYS A 80 5.76 27.53 0.70
N SER A 81 5.55 28.37 1.73
CA SER A 81 5.32 27.89 3.10
C SER A 81 4.01 27.10 3.19
N ARG A 82 2.92 27.61 2.61
CA ARG A 82 1.63 26.90 2.55
C ARG A 82 1.74 25.54 1.84
N LYS A 83 2.48 25.46 0.74
CA LYS A 83 2.72 24.20 0.02
C LYS A 83 3.51 23.20 0.88
N LYS A 84 4.53 23.66 1.61
CA LYS A 84 5.31 22.80 2.53
C LYS A 84 4.44 22.27 3.68
N GLU A 85 3.60 23.12 4.26
CA GLU A 85 2.69 22.73 5.33
C GLU A 85 1.68 21.67 4.86
N ASN A 86 1.04 21.88 3.71
CA ASN A 86 0.13 20.89 3.13
C ASN A 86 0.83 19.56 2.83
N LYS A 87 2.07 19.58 2.33
CA LYS A 87 2.87 18.36 2.13
C LYS A 87 3.13 17.64 3.45
N LYS A 88 3.48 18.37 4.51
CA LYS A 88 3.71 17.80 5.85
C LYS A 88 2.43 17.21 6.45
N LYS A 89 1.27 17.84 6.22
CA LYS A 89 -0.03 17.31 6.66
C LYS A 89 -0.36 16.01 5.94
N LYS A 90 -0.29 15.99 4.60
CA LYS A 90 -0.52 14.77 3.81
C LYS A 90 0.42 13.63 4.19
N HIS A 91 1.70 13.93 4.44
CA HIS A 91 2.65 12.92 4.86
C HIS A 91 2.29 12.32 6.22
N ARG A 92 1.87 13.14 7.20
CA ARG A 92 1.40 12.65 8.50
C ARG A 92 0.16 11.75 8.37
N GLU A 93 -0.84 12.17 7.59
CA GLU A 93 -2.04 11.37 7.33
C GLU A 93 -1.70 10.01 6.67
N ILE A 94 -0.72 9.98 5.77
CA ILE A 94 -0.24 8.72 5.16
C ILE A 94 0.44 7.83 6.20
N MET A 95 1.31 8.40 7.04
CA MET A 95 2.00 7.64 8.10
C MET A 95 1.01 7.07 9.13
N GLU A 96 -0.01 7.82 9.52
CA GLU A 96 -1.08 7.34 10.40
C GLU A 96 -1.86 6.18 9.77
N ARG A 97 -2.18 6.25 8.47
CA ARG A 97 -2.82 5.14 7.76
C ARG A 97 -1.95 3.89 7.68
N ILE A 98 -0.66 4.06 7.39
CA ILE A 98 0.29 2.95 7.34
C ILE A 98 0.40 2.29 8.71
N GLN A 99 0.42 3.08 9.78
CA GLN A 99 0.44 2.56 11.14
C GLN A 99 -0.84 1.78 11.45
N GLY A 100 -2.02 2.31 11.08
CA GLY A 100 -3.28 1.57 11.23
C GLY A 100 -3.29 0.25 10.47
N TRP A 101 -2.81 0.22 9.22
CA TRP A 101 -2.68 -1.02 8.46
C TRP A 101 -1.71 -2.02 9.07
N LYS A 102 -0.65 -1.53 9.71
CA LYS A 102 0.31 -2.38 10.42
C LYS A 102 -0.34 -3.03 11.64
N GLU A 103 -1.10 -2.26 12.43
CA GLU A 103 -1.86 -2.75 13.57
C GLU A 103 -2.94 -3.76 13.14
N ASP A 104 -3.66 -3.47 12.06
CA ASP A 104 -4.64 -4.40 11.47
C ASP A 104 -3.97 -5.71 11.03
N ALA A 105 -2.79 -5.63 10.40
CA ALA A 105 -2.04 -6.80 9.96
C ALA A 105 -1.51 -7.63 11.13
N GLU A 106 -1.02 -6.99 12.19
CA GLU A 106 -0.60 -7.65 13.44
C GLU A 106 -1.79 -8.35 14.10
N HIS A 107 -2.96 -7.70 14.16
CA HIS A 107 -4.18 -8.31 14.66
C HIS A 107 -4.60 -9.54 13.83
N CYS A 108 -4.58 -9.45 12.50
CA CYS A 108 -4.87 -10.57 11.62
C CYS A 108 -3.87 -11.73 11.82
N LEU A 109 -2.58 -11.43 11.99
CA LEU A 109 -1.56 -12.43 12.27
C LEU A 109 -1.83 -13.16 13.58
N CYS A 110 -2.16 -12.43 14.66
CA CYS A 110 -2.52 -13.06 15.93
C CYS A 110 -3.74 -13.99 15.79
N LEU A 111 -4.75 -13.63 15.00
CA LEU A 111 -5.90 -14.50 14.74
C LEU A 111 -5.47 -15.80 14.04
N VAL A 112 -4.64 -15.70 13.01
CA VAL A 112 -4.11 -16.87 12.30
C VAL A 112 -3.28 -17.76 13.24
N GLU A 113 -2.46 -17.17 14.10
CA GLU A 113 -1.66 -17.93 15.08
C GLU A 113 -2.53 -18.66 16.12
N ILE A 114 -3.63 -18.05 16.57
CA ILE A 114 -4.61 -18.67 17.45
C ILE A 114 -5.29 -19.84 16.73
N GLU A 115 -5.77 -19.63 15.50
CA GLU A 115 -6.40 -20.69 14.71
C GLU A 115 -5.42 -21.84 14.41
N ASP A 116 -4.16 -21.53 14.07
CA ASP A 116 -3.12 -22.54 13.84
C ASP A 116 -2.80 -23.32 15.13
N ALA A 117 -2.81 -22.65 16.28
CA ALA A 117 -2.62 -23.32 17.58
C ALA A 117 -3.82 -24.22 17.91
N GLU A 118 -5.05 -23.78 17.66
CA GLU A 118 -6.25 -24.59 17.80
C GLU A 118 -6.23 -25.81 16.87
N ILE A 119 -5.86 -25.64 15.60
CA ILE A 119 -5.71 -26.75 14.64
C ILE A 119 -4.64 -27.73 15.12
N LYS A 120 -3.50 -27.25 15.61
CA LYS A 120 -2.44 -28.11 16.14
C LYS A 120 -2.92 -28.89 17.37
N ASN A 121 -3.58 -28.23 18.32
CA ASN A 121 -4.14 -28.86 19.51
C ASN A 121 -5.19 -29.93 19.14
N LEU A 122 -6.12 -29.59 18.23
CA LEU A 122 -7.11 -30.53 17.72
C LEU A 122 -6.44 -31.71 17.01
N SER A 123 -5.41 -31.46 16.19
CA SER A 123 -4.72 -32.52 15.43
C SER A 123 -3.93 -33.49 16.32
N GLY A 124 -3.49 -33.04 17.49
CA GLY A 124 -2.82 -33.87 18.51
C GLY A 124 -3.80 -34.65 19.41
N ASP A 125 -5.06 -34.23 19.45
CA ASP A 125 -6.05 -34.83 20.35
C ASP A 125 -6.56 -36.17 19.84
N LYS A 126 -6.59 -37.15 20.76
CA LYS A 126 -7.15 -38.50 20.53
C LYS A 126 -8.60 -38.44 20.01
N ILE A 127 -9.33 -37.38 20.36
CA ILE A 127 -10.70 -37.13 19.92
C ILE A 127 -10.75 -36.87 18.41
N TRP A 128 -9.84 -36.08 17.86
CA TRP A 128 -9.77 -35.80 16.42
C TRP A 128 -9.35 -37.02 15.61
N ALA A 129 -8.38 -37.79 16.12
CA ALA A 129 -7.98 -39.05 15.49
C ALA A 129 -9.16 -40.03 15.43
N SER A 130 -9.92 -40.16 16.54
CA SER A 130 -11.13 -40.97 16.60
C SER A 130 -12.22 -40.47 15.65
N LEU A 131 -12.47 -39.16 15.63
CA LEU A 131 -13.44 -38.52 14.73
C LEU A 131 -13.10 -38.77 13.25
N LYS A 132 -11.81 -38.64 12.90
CA LYS A 132 -11.28 -38.90 11.55
C LYS A 132 -11.45 -40.37 11.17
N GLN A 133 -11.21 -41.29 12.11
CA GLN A 133 -11.42 -42.73 11.89
C GLN A 133 -12.90 -43.07 11.68
N HIS A 134 -13.80 -42.51 12.50
CA HIS A 134 -15.25 -42.68 12.34
C HIS A 134 -15.74 -42.11 11.01
N ALA A 135 -15.30 -40.89 10.64
CA ALA A 135 -15.62 -40.29 9.34
C ALA A 135 -15.17 -41.17 8.16
N ALA A 136 -13.93 -41.69 8.22
CA ALA A 136 -13.40 -42.56 7.17
C ALA A 136 -14.21 -43.88 7.05
N SER A 137 -14.65 -44.45 8.17
CA SER A 137 -15.51 -45.65 8.19
C SER A 137 -16.88 -45.39 7.58
N TYR A 138 -17.51 -44.25 7.88
CA TYR A 138 -18.80 -43.89 7.28
C TYR A 138 -18.67 -43.62 5.78
N LEU A 139 -17.64 -42.91 5.35
CA LEU A 139 -17.37 -42.63 3.94
C LEU A 139 -17.07 -43.90 3.13
N ALA A 140 -16.36 -44.88 3.71
CA ALA A 140 -16.13 -46.17 3.06
C ALA A 140 -17.45 -46.91 2.83
N ARG A 141 -18.29 -47.01 3.86
CA ARG A 141 -19.62 -47.64 3.77
C ARG A 141 -20.56 -46.94 2.80
N GLU A 142 -20.53 -45.60 2.76
CA GLU A 142 -21.30 -44.83 1.79
C GLU A 142 -20.83 -45.09 0.36
N ARG A 143 -19.51 -45.10 0.11
CA ARG A 143 -18.95 -45.42 -1.20
C ARG A 143 -19.32 -46.83 -1.67
N ASP A 144 -19.27 -47.81 -0.78
CA ASP A 144 -19.68 -49.19 -1.10
C ASP A 144 -21.16 -49.24 -1.49
N LEU A 145 -22.03 -48.53 -0.76
CA LEU A 145 -23.46 -48.44 -1.10
C LEU A 145 -23.68 -47.71 -2.43
N LEU A 146 -22.94 -46.64 -2.73
CA LEU A 146 -23.02 -45.94 -4.01
C LEU A 146 -22.56 -46.82 -5.18
N ILE A 147 -21.52 -47.62 -4.99
CA ILE A 147 -21.05 -48.61 -5.97
C ILE A 147 -22.13 -49.69 -6.17
N GLU A 148 -22.74 -50.19 -5.09
CA GLU A 148 -23.87 -51.14 -5.19
C GLU A 148 -25.06 -50.55 -5.96
N ILE A 149 -25.41 -49.27 -5.73
CA ILE A 149 -26.45 -48.57 -6.49
C ILE A 149 -26.07 -48.49 -7.97
N ARG A 150 -24.85 -48.05 -8.28
CA ARG A 150 -24.39 -47.95 -9.66
C ARG A 150 -24.47 -49.30 -10.37
N ASP A 151 -23.88 -50.34 -9.78
CA ASP A 151 -23.66 -51.62 -10.46
C ASP A 151 -24.91 -52.50 -10.50
N ARG A 152 -25.75 -52.46 -9.46
CA ARG A 152 -26.95 -53.32 -9.35
C ARG A 152 -28.23 -52.61 -9.73
N VAL A 153 -28.36 -51.34 -9.39
CA VAL A 153 -29.62 -50.60 -9.57
C VAL A 153 -29.67 -49.89 -10.91
N LEU A 154 -28.57 -49.28 -11.35
CA LEU A 154 -28.54 -48.48 -12.56
C LEU A 154 -28.09 -49.27 -13.80
N ILE A 155 -27.12 -50.19 -13.66
CA ILE A 155 -26.53 -50.91 -14.81
C ILE A 155 -27.27 -52.23 -15.14
N ARG A 156 -27.70 -53.01 -14.14
CA ARG A 156 -28.13 -54.42 -14.34
C ARG A 156 -29.64 -54.65 -14.47
N ASN A 157 -30.46 -53.62 -14.60
CA ASN A 157 -31.93 -53.68 -14.56
C ASN A 157 -32.46 -54.19 -13.19
N PRO A 158 -33.00 -53.30 -12.33
CA PRO A 158 -33.23 -53.59 -10.92
C PRO A 158 -34.50 -54.38 -10.65
N ASP A 159 -34.40 -55.40 -9.79
CA ASP A 159 -35.54 -55.89 -9.00
C ASP A 159 -35.93 -54.80 -7.97
N ALA A 160 -37.23 -54.52 -7.82
CA ALA A 160 -37.74 -53.51 -6.89
C ALA A 160 -37.30 -53.79 -5.44
N ALA A 161 -37.12 -55.08 -5.10
CA ALA A 161 -36.60 -55.52 -3.82
C ALA A 161 -35.15 -55.04 -3.56
N ALA A 162 -34.29 -55.04 -4.59
CA ALA A 162 -32.90 -54.62 -4.46
C ALA A 162 -32.79 -53.10 -4.22
N LYS A 163 -33.60 -52.30 -4.92
CA LYS A 163 -33.72 -50.85 -4.69
C LYS A 163 -34.16 -50.53 -3.26
N ALA A 164 -35.22 -51.20 -2.79
CA ALA A 164 -35.76 -51.00 -1.45
C ALA A 164 -34.72 -51.39 -0.37
N SER A 165 -34.00 -52.49 -0.56
CA SER A 165 -32.94 -52.93 0.36
C SER A 165 -31.82 -51.90 0.49
N VAL A 166 -31.33 -51.34 -0.62
CA VAL A 166 -30.24 -50.34 -0.57
C VAL A 166 -30.71 -49.02 0.05
N GLN A 167 -31.93 -48.59 -0.23
CA GLN A 167 -32.52 -47.40 0.41
C GLN A 167 -32.66 -47.58 1.93
N VAL A 168 -33.05 -48.77 2.39
CA VAL A 168 -33.11 -49.09 3.83
C VAL A 168 -31.71 -49.01 4.45
N ARG A 169 -30.68 -49.54 3.79
CA ARG A 169 -29.28 -49.46 4.27
C ARG A 169 -28.76 -48.02 4.34
N LEU A 170 -29.07 -47.18 3.35
CA LEU A 170 -28.70 -45.75 3.37
C LEU A 170 -29.42 -45.00 4.50
N ARG A 171 -30.72 -45.26 4.71
CA ARG A 171 -31.48 -44.65 5.81
C ARG A 171 -30.89 -45.06 7.15
N LYS A 172 -30.57 -46.35 7.32
CA LYS A 172 -29.92 -46.88 8.51
C LYS A 172 -28.54 -46.25 8.74
N LEU A 173 -27.72 -46.11 7.70
CA LEU A 173 -26.42 -45.43 7.79
C LEU A 173 -26.57 -43.97 8.25
N ARG A 174 -27.58 -43.26 7.73
CA ARG A 174 -27.89 -41.88 8.15
C ARG A 174 -28.31 -41.81 9.61
N GLU A 175 -29.17 -42.73 10.05
CA GLU A 175 -29.60 -42.81 11.45
C GLU A 175 -28.43 -43.16 12.39
N GLU A 176 -27.56 -44.09 11.98
CA GLU A 176 -26.35 -44.44 12.72
C GLU A 176 -25.40 -43.24 12.88
N ILE A 177 -25.20 -42.45 11.81
CA ILE A 177 -24.38 -41.23 11.87
C ILE A 177 -25.02 -40.20 12.82
N GLN A 178 -26.35 -40.01 12.77
CA GLN A 178 -27.04 -39.06 13.65
C GLN A 178 -27.08 -39.51 15.12
N ALA A 179 -27.14 -40.81 15.37
CA ALA A 179 -27.17 -41.39 16.71
C ALA A 179 -25.78 -41.51 17.34
N ASP A 180 -24.70 -41.50 16.54
CA ASP A 180 -23.32 -41.52 17.04
C ASP A 180 -22.99 -40.18 17.73
N LYS A 181 -23.19 -40.17 19.05
CA LYS A 181 -22.89 -39.03 19.92
C LYS A 181 -21.40 -38.74 20.02
N VAL A 182 -20.55 -39.75 19.82
CA VAL A 182 -19.09 -39.61 19.87
C VAL A 182 -18.60 -38.89 18.62
N PHE A 183 -19.25 -39.12 17.48
CA PHE A 183 -18.97 -38.42 16.23
C PHE A 183 -19.66 -37.04 16.13
N THR A 184 -20.97 -36.97 16.38
CA THR A 184 -21.75 -35.75 16.17
C THR A 184 -21.69 -34.75 17.32
N GLY A 185 -21.44 -35.22 18.55
CA GLY A 185 -21.34 -34.38 19.73
C GLY A 185 -20.22 -33.34 19.63
N PRO A 186 -18.95 -33.76 19.44
CA PRO A 186 -17.82 -32.83 19.30
C PRO A 186 -17.99 -31.85 18.14
N LEU A 187 -18.54 -32.29 17.01
CA LEU A 187 -18.80 -31.43 15.85
C LEU A 187 -19.81 -30.33 16.15
N ARG A 188 -20.85 -30.64 16.93
CA ARG A 188 -21.84 -29.64 17.38
C ARG A 188 -21.22 -28.67 18.36
N THR A 189 -20.45 -29.14 19.33
CA THR A 189 -19.78 -28.28 20.30
C THR A 189 -18.81 -27.31 19.61
N LEU A 190 -17.95 -27.79 18.72
CA LEU A 190 -17.04 -26.95 17.94
C LEU A 190 -17.76 -25.95 17.04
N HIS A 191 -18.98 -26.26 16.58
CA HIS A 191 -19.78 -25.33 15.80
C HIS A 191 -20.36 -24.22 16.68
N MET A 192 -20.87 -24.57 17.86
CA MET A 192 -21.39 -23.60 18.82
C MET A 192 -20.29 -22.68 19.34
N GLU A 193 -19.11 -23.21 19.71
CA GLU A 193 -17.97 -22.41 20.16
C GLU A 193 -17.50 -21.41 19.09
N ARG A 194 -17.44 -21.84 17.81
CA ARG A 194 -17.15 -20.93 16.70
C ARG A 194 -18.21 -19.85 16.51
N MET A 195 -19.49 -20.21 16.64
CA MET A 195 -20.59 -19.24 16.58
C MET A 195 -20.52 -18.23 17.72
N ASP A 196 -20.21 -18.66 18.94
CA ASP A 196 -20.08 -17.80 20.11
C ASP A 196 -18.88 -16.85 19.98
N SER A 197 -17.74 -17.33 19.48
CA SER A 197 -16.57 -16.49 19.16
C SER A 197 -16.91 -15.45 18.08
N ALA A 198 -17.56 -15.86 16.98
CA ALA A 198 -17.98 -14.94 15.92
C ALA A 198 -18.99 -13.89 16.41
N MET A 199 -19.95 -14.29 17.24
CA MET A 199 -20.94 -13.37 17.81
C MET A 199 -20.33 -12.44 18.86
N GLY A 200 -19.40 -12.93 19.69
CA GLY A 200 -18.63 -12.12 20.65
C GLY A 200 -17.81 -11.02 19.99
N LEU A 201 -17.29 -11.28 18.79
CA LEU A 201 -16.58 -10.30 17.97
C LEU A 201 -17.51 -9.19 17.44
N THR A 202 -18.78 -9.48 17.16
CA THR A 202 -19.75 -8.47 16.70
C THR A 202 -20.29 -7.54 17.80
N ARG A 203 -20.08 -7.87 19.08
CA ARG A 203 -20.55 -7.04 20.21
C ARG A 203 -19.54 -6.03 20.73
N LYS A 204 -18.29 -6.05 20.25
CA LYS A 204 -17.23 -5.11 20.67
C LYS A 204 -16.96 -3.97 19.67
N GLY A 205 -17.91 -3.70 18.76
CA GLY A 205 -17.88 -2.56 17.83
C GLY A 205 -18.72 -1.39 18.33
#